data_AF-A0A4R9L1Q6-F1
#
_entry.id   AF-A0A4R9L1Q6-F1
#
_cell.length_a   1.000
_cell.length_b   1.000
_cell.length_c   1.000
_cell.angle_alpha   90.00
_cell.angle_beta   90.00
_cell.angle_gamma   90.00
#
_symmetry.space_group_name_H-M   'P 1'
#
loop_
_entity.id
_entity.type
_entity.pdbx_description
1 polymer ?
#
loop_
_entity_poly.entity_id
_entity_poly.type
_entity_poly.pdbx_seq_one_letter_code
_entity_poly.pdbx_strand_id
1 'polypeptide(L)'
;MNSFEHIHAAEIILILSGIFYTLHGLIHQLIVGAAVGFFQFPDERQSRLILMMWITTGAFMSFLGFLPSILILFYGPQPAVVATLITETVAIGFLSLHIFLSGYKTHTKPVKIGFFFSLGFTLVLAGYLLSLKF
;
A
#
# COMPACT_ATOMS: atom_id res chain seq x y z
N MET A 1 4.78 32.25 -2.33
CA MET A 1 3.91 31.21 -2.92
C MET A 1 3.45 30.33 -1.79
N ASN A 2 2.14 30.18 -1.57
CA ASN A 2 1.68 29.22 -0.59
C ASN A 2 1.96 27.82 -1.14
N SER A 3 2.79 27.04 -0.44
CA SER A 3 3.27 25.71 -0.84
C SER A 3 2.16 24.67 -1.07
N PHE A 4 0.89 25.02 -0.88
CA PHE A 4 -0.26 24.12 -0.89
C PHE A 4 -1.37 24.57 -1.85
N GLU A 5 -1.11 25.54 -2.74
CA GLU A 5 -2.08 26.00 -3.74
C GLU A 5 -2.54 24.89 -4.71
N HIS A 6 -1.76 23.81 -4.85
CA HIS A 6 -2.11 22.65 -5.67
C HIS A 6 -2.97 21.60 -4.94
N ILE A 7 -3.19 21.75 -3.63
CA ILE A 7 -3.95 20.77 -2.85
C ILE A 7 -5.43 21.08 -2.91
N HIS A 8 -6.18 20.24 -3.63
CA HIS A 8 -7.63 20.28 -3.68
C HIS A 8 -8.20 19.03 -3.00
N ALA A 9 -9.53 18.87 -3.07
CA ALA A 9 -10.21 17.75 -2.43
C ALA A 9 -9.69 16.38 -2.90
N ALA A 10 -9.35 16.25 -4.19
CA ALA A 10 -8.84 15.00 -4.76
C ALA A 10 -7.47 14.61 -4.19
N GLU A 11 -6.55 15.58 -4.07
CA GLU A 11 -5.24 15.39 -3.44
C GLU A 11 -5.38 15.05 -1.95
N ILE A 12 -6.30 15.69 -1.23
CA ILE A 12 -6.55 15.39 0.19
C ILE A 12 -7.01 13.94 0.35
N ILE A 13 -7.96 13.49 -0.48
CA ILE A 13 -8.43 12.10 -0.45
C ILE A 13 -7.30 11.12 -0.74
N LEU A 14 -6.48 11.41 -1.76
CA LEU A 14 -5.33 10.59 -2.10
C LEU A 14 -4.30 10.53 -0.96
N ILE A 15 -3.94 11.67 -0.37
CA ILE A 15 -2.98 11.74 0.74
C ILE A 15 -3.52 10.99 1.96
N LEU A 16 -4.76 11.24 2.37
CA LEU A 16 -5.33 10.58 3.55
C LEU A 16 -5.44 9.07 3.35
N SER A 17 -5.91 8.62 2.18
CA SER A 17 -5.98 7.19 1.86
C SER A 17 -4.59 6.54 1.83
N GLY A 18 -3.58 7.23 1.29
CA GLY A 18 -2.19 6.77 1.29
C GLY A 18 -1.60 6.68 2.69
N ILE A 19 -1.90 7.64 3.58
CA ILE A 19 -1.52 7.58 5.01
C ILE A 19 -2.19 6.38 5.69
N PHE A 20 -3.49 6.18 5.52
CA PHE A 20 -4.19 5.02 6.10
C PHE A 20 -3.60 3.69 5.60
N TYR A 21 -3.33 3.61 4.29
CA TYR A 21 -2.70 2.46 3.67
C TYR A 21 -1.29 2.19 4.24
N THR A 22 -0.51 3.25 4.43
CA THR A 22 0.82 3.21 5.04
C THR A 22 0.77 2.69 6.48
N LEU A 23 -0.13 3.26 7.29
CA LEU A 23 -0.28 2.88 8.69
C LEU A 23 -0.67 1.41 8.83
N HIS A 24 -1.52 0.91 7.93
CA HIS A 24 -1.86 -0.50 7.90
C HIS A 24 -0.63 -1.38 7.59
N GLY A 25 0.20 -0.98 6.62
CA GLY A 25 1.47 -1.63 6.31
C GLY A 25 2.45 -1.67 7.49
N LEU A 26 2.54 -0.57 8.24
CA LEU A 26 3.38 -0.49 9.44
C LEU A 26 2.86 -1.38 10.57
N ILE A 27 1.55 -1.40 10.80
CA ILE A 27 0.93 -2.33 11.78
C ILE A 27 1.21 -3.77 11.40
N HIS A 28 1.15 -4.11 10.11
CA HIS A 28 1.53 -5.42 9.59
C HIS A 28 2.94 -5.81 10.01
N GLN A 29 3.91 -4.90 9.92
CA GLN A 29 5.30 -5.16 10.30
C GLN A 29 5.50 -5.26 11.82
N LEU A 30 4.84 -4.40 12.60
CA LEU A 30 4.94 -4.39 14.07
C LEU A 30 4.43 -5.70 14.69
N ILE A 31 3.29 -6.19 14.19
CA ILE A 31 2.73 -7.48 14.65
C ILE A 31 3.68 -8.62 14.25
N VAL A 32 4.33 -8.55 13.09
CA VAL A 32 5.30 -9.57 12.69
C VAL A 32 6.51 -9.59 13.62
N GLY A 33 7.05 -8.44 14.01
CA GLY A 33 8.15 -8.36 14.97
C GLY A 33 7.81 -9.09 16.29
N ALA A 34 6.59 -8.92 16.78
CA ALA A 34 6.09 -9.69 17.94
C ALA A 34 5.90 -11.19 17.61
N ALA A 35 5.34 -11.51 16.44
CA ALA A 35 5.06 -12.88 16.02
C ALA A 35 6.34 -13.72 15.84
N VAL A 36 7.44 -13.14 15.34
CA VAL A 36 8.77 -13.80 15.27
C VAL A 36 9.19 -14.35 16.65
N GLY A 37 8.88 -13.62 17.73
CA GLY A 37 9.15 -14.07 19.11
C GLY A 37 8.26 -15.23 19.58
N PHE A 38 7.07 -15.39 19.02
CA PHE A 38 6.14 -16.49 19.32
C PHE A 38 6.38 -17.73 18.46
N PHE A 39 6.85 -17.57 17.23
CA PHE A 39 7.28 -18.67 16.37
C PHE A 39 8.69 -19.13 16.76
N GLN A 40 8.85 -19.64 17.99
CA GLN A 40 10.14 -20.16 18.50
C GLN A 40 10.67 -21.39 17.74
N PHE A 41 9.93 -21.90 16.74
CA PHE A 41 10.34 -23.00 15.86
C PHE A 41 10.29 -22.59 14.37
N PRO A 42 11.22 -21.74 13.89
CA PRO A 42 11.31 -21.30 12.49
C PRO A 42 11.73 -22.38 11.48
N ASP A 43 11.89 -23.64 11.91
CA ASP A 43 12.30 -24.77 11.07
C ASP A 43 11.15 -25.35 10.22
N GLU A 44 9.90 -25.05 10.55
CA GLU A 44 8.80 -25.35 9.65
C GLU A 44 8.81 -24.36 8.48
N ARG A 45 9.30 -24.83 7.32
CA ARG A 45 9.36 -24.09 6.04
C ARG A 45 8.11 -23.25 5.76
N GLN A 46 6.93 -23.74 6.15
CA GLN A 46 5.65 -23.02 6.00
C GLN A 46 5.55 -21.77 6.88
N SER A 47 5.91 -21.85 8.16
CA SER A 47 5.90 -20.72 9.09
C SER A 47 6.81 -19.59 8.62
N ARG A 48 8.00 -19.94 8.10
CA ARG A 48 8.95 -18.96 7.53
C ARG A 48 8.40 -18.26 6.28
N LEU A 49 7.75 -19.01 5.39
CA LEU A 49 7.12 -18.45 4.18
C LEU A 49 5.96 -17.52 4.52
N ILE A 50 5.13 -17.87 5.50
CA ILE A 50 4.03 -17.02 5.99
C ILE A 50 4.58 -15.73 6.57
N LEU A 51 5.63 -15.82 7.38
CA LEU A 51 6.32 -14.67 7.97
C LEU A 51 6.91 -13.75 6.90
N MET A 52 7.66 -14.29 5.93
CA MET A 52 8.23 -13.51 4.83
C MET A 52 7.16 -12.83 3.99
N MET A 53 6.09 -13.55 3.63
CA MET A 53 4.95 -13.00 2.90
C MET A 53 4.30 -11.85 3.69
N TRP A 54 4.13 -12.01 4.99
CA TRP A 54 3.56 -10.97 5.84
C TRP A 54 4.46 -9.72 5.89
N ILE A 55 5.77 -9.88 6.16
CA ILE A 55 6.73 -8.76 6.21
C ILE A 55 6.76 -8.00 4.90
N THR A 56 6.90 -8.74 3.79
CA THR A 56 7.00 -8.15 2.45
C THR A 56 5.72 -7.42 2.06
N THR A 57 4.55 -7.99 2.36
CA THR A 57 3.26 -7.30 2.17
C THR A 57 3.22 -6.00 2.97
N GLY A 58 3.57 -6.04 4.26
CA GLY A 58 3.58 -4.84 5.09
C GLY A 58 4.54 -3.76 4.58
N ALA A 59 5.76 -4.14 4.19
CA ALA A 59 6.75 -3.21 3.62
C ALA A 59 6.28 -2.56 2.34
N PHE A 60 5.68 -3.34 1.45
CA PHE A 60 5.14 -2.86 0.18
C PHE A 60 3.99 -1.87 0.41
N MET A 61 3.07 -2.19 1.33
CA MET A 61 1.97 -1.29 1.69
C MET A 61 2.47 0.02 2.30
N SER A 62 3.42 -0.05 3.24
CA SER A 62 4.02 1.14 3.87
C SER A 62 4.68 2.05 2.84
N PHE A 63 5.51 1.49 1.97
CA PHE A 63 6.25 2.27 0.98
C PHE A 63 5.32 2.90 -0.06
N LEU A 64 4.43 2.10 -0.66
CA LEU A 64 3.56 2.57 -1.74
C LEU A 64 2.35 3.36 -1.27
N GLY A 65 2.03 3.41 0.02
CA GLY A 65 1.10 4.40 0.56
C GLY A 65 1.76 5.73 0.85
N PHE A 66 3.01 5.70 1.29
CA PHE A 66 3.73 6.90 1.72
C PHE A 66 4.25 7.70 0.53
N LEU A 67 4.83 7.01 -0.46
CA LEU A 67 5.40 7.62 -1.66
C LEU A 67 4.41 8.51 -2.44
N PRO A 68 3.17 8.09 -2.77
CA PRO A 68 2.22 8.97 -3.45
C PRO A 68 1.84 10.18 -2.59
N SER A 69 1.64 9.93 -1.29
CA SER A 69 1.23 10.96 -0.33
C SER A 69 2.28 12.07 -0.23
N ILE A 70 3.55 11.71 -0.12
CA ILE A 70 4.63 12.68 0.02
C ILE A 70 4.90 13.41 -1.30
N LEU A 71 4.84 12.71 -2.43
CA LEU A 71 5.06 13.32 -3.75
C LEU A 71 3.98 14.36 -4.06
N ILE A 72 2.71 14.04 -3.82
CA ILE A 72 1.61 14.98 -4.07
C ILE A 72 1.65 16.13 -3.07
N LEU A 73 1.95 15.88 -1.80
CA LEU A 73 2.06 16.93 -0.78
C LEU A 73 3.09 18.00 -1.16
N PHE A 74 4.28 17.58 -1.61
CA PHE A 74 5.40 18.51 -1.86
C PHE A 74 5.51 19.03 -3.28
N TYR A 75 5.10 18.24 -4.29
CA TYR A 75 5.34 18.57 -5.70
C TYR A 75 4.07 18.75 -6.52
N GLY A 76 2.91 18.29 -6.01
CA GLY A 76 1.66 18.28 -6.77
C GLY A 76 1.70 17.37 -8.00
N PRO A 77 0.70 17.44 -8.88
CA PRO A 77 0.54 16.52 -10.01
C PRO A 77 1.44 16.86 -11.22
N GLN A 78 2.74 17.02 -11.00
CA GLN A 78 3.71 17.20 -12.08
C GLN A 78 3.88 15.92 -12.90
N PRO A 79 4.33 15.99 -14.17
CA PRO A 79 4.43 14.80 -15.04
C PRO A 79 5.21 13.63 -14.43
N ALA A 80 6.31 13.90 -13.71
CA ALA A 80 7.10 12.88 -13.03
C ALA A 80 6.36 12.23 -11.85
N VAL A 81 5.58 13.01 -11.10
CA VAL A 81 4.74 12.51 -10.00
C VAL A 81 3.63 11.63 -10.58
N VAL A 82 2.94 12.11 -11.62
CA VAL A 82 1.90 11.34 -12.32
C VAL A 82 2.43 10.01 -12.84
N ALA A 83 3.60 10.00 -13.47
CA ALA A 83 4.23 8.75 -13.94
C ALA A 83 4.53 7.76 -12.79
N THR A 84 4.96 8.28 -11.64
CA THR A 84 5.14 7.48 -10.43
C THR A 84 3.80 6.91 -9.96
N LEU A 85 2.76 7.74 -9.84
CA LEU A 85 1.42 7.31 -9.42
C LEU A 85 0.83 6.23 -10.35
N ILE A 86 1.05 6.33 -11.66
CA ILE A 86 0.64 5.28 -12.63
C ILE A 86 1.35 3.97 -12.32
N THR A 87 2.66 4.03 -12.12
CA THR A 87 3.48 2.84 -11.82
C THR A 87 3.04 2.19 -10.50
N GLU A 88 2.77 3.01 -9.48
CA GLU A 88 2.24 2.55 -8.20
C GLU A 88 0.86 1.90 -8.34
N THR A 89 -0.04 2.52 -9.12
CA THR A 89 -1.37 1.96 -9.38
C THR A 89 -1.28 0.56 -9.97
N VAL A 90 -0.37 0.36 -10.95
CA VAL A 90 -0.11 -0.95 -11.56
C VAL A 90 0.48 -1.93 -10.53
N ALA A 91 1.45 -1.49 -9.73
CA ALA A 91 2.12 -2.33 -8.74
C ALA A 91 1.17 -2.82 -7.63
N ILE A 92 0.35 -1.92 -7.08
CA ILE A 92 -0.63 -2.26 -6.03
C ILE A 92 -1.80 -3.06 -6.60
N GLY A 93 -2.24 -2.75 -7.83
CA GLY A 93 -3.21 -3.55 -8.56
C GLY A 93 -2.71 -4.98 -8.78
N PHE A 94 -1.44 -5.14 -9.18
CA PHE A 94 -0.82 -6.45 -9.31
C PHE A 94 -0.73 -7.19 -7.97
N LEU A 95 -0.33 -6.53 -6.87
CA LEU A 95 -0.32 -7.15 -5.54
C LEU A 95 -1.72 -7.65 -5.14
N SER A 96 -2.74 -6.81 -5.35
CA SER A 96 -4.13 -7.16 -5.03
C SER A 96 -4.58 -8.39 -5.83
N LEU A 97 -4.32 -8.40 -7.13
CA LEU A 97 -4.61 -9.54 -8.00
C LEU A 97 -3.81 -10.79 -7.58
N HIS A 98 -2.54 -10.63 -7.24
CA HIS A 98 -1.68 -11.72 -6.82
C HIS A 98 -2.21 -12.40 -5.55
N ILE A 99 -2.58 -11.62 -4.51
CA ILE A 99 -3.17 -12.16 -3.26
C ILE A 99 -4.49 -12.89 -3.55
N PHE A 100 -5.29 -12.37 -4.49
CA PHE A 100 -6.54 -13.02 -4.88
C PHE A 100 -6.28 -14.38 -5.54
N LEU A 101 -5.39 -14.43 -6.53
CA LEU A 101 -5.07 -15.62 -7.34
C LEU A 101 -4.28 -16.68 -6.58
N SER A 102 -3.39 -16.29 -5.67
CA SER A 102 -2.56 -17.22 -4.87
C SER A 102 -3.35 -17.93 -3.76
N GLY A 103 -4.67 -17.73 -3.71
CA GLY A 103 -5.58 -18.41 -2.81
C GLY A 103 -5.95 -17.55 -1.62
N TYR A 104 -6.76 -16.51 -1.82
CA TYR A 104 -7.24 -15.63 -0.74
C TYR A 104 -7.69 -16.39 0.51
N LYS A 105 -8.36 -17.54 0.36
CA LYS A 105 -8.85 -18.36 1.49
C LYS A 105 -7.74 -18.93 2.39
N THR A 106 -6.54 -19.20 1.86
CA THR A 106 -5.41 -19.80 2.60
C THR A 106 -4.50 -18.78 3.28
N HIS A 107 -4.68 -17.49 2.98
CA HIS A 107 -3.89 -16.43 3.59
C HIS A 107 -4.27 -16.16 5.05
N THR A 108 -3.30 -15.63 5.81
CA THR A 108 -3.53 -15.18 7.19
C THR A 108 -4.53 -14.02 7.20
N LYS A 109 -5.30 -13.88 8.31
CA LYS A 109 -6.30 -12.81 8.44
C LYS A 109 -5.74 -11.40 8.16
N PRO A 110 -4.52 -11.04 8.60
CA PRO A 110 -3.95 -9.74 8.29
C PRO A 110 -3.78 -9.53 6.78
N VAL A 111 -3.20 -10.50 6.06
CA VAL A 111 -3.02 -10.38 4.60
C VAL A 111 -4.36 -10.27 3.86
N LYS A 112 -5.40 -10.96 4.35
CA LYS A 112 -6.77 -10.85 3.82
C LYS A 112 -7.37 -9.44 4.00
N ILE A 113 -7.06 -8.77 5.11
CA ILE A 113 -7.49 -7.39 5.36
C ILE A 113 -6.66 -6.46 4.48
N GLY A 114 -5.35 -6.67 4.42
CA GLY A 114 -4.43 -5.90 3.57
C GLY A 114 -4.81 -5.92 2.09
N PHE A 115 -5.39 -7.03 1.59
CA PHE A 115 -5.98 -7.09 0.24
C PHE A 115 -7.05 -6.02 0.01
N PHE A 116 -7.99 -5.83 0.94
CA PHE A 116 -9.06 -4.82 0.77
C PHE A 116 -8.50 -3.40 0.81
N PHE A 117 -7.52 -3.14 1.68
CA PHE A 117 -6.80 -1.88 1.70
C PHE A 117 -6.06 -1.63 0.38
N SER A 118 -5.43 -2.66 -0.19
CA SER A 118 -4.69 -2.56 -1.46
C SER A 118 -5.62 -2.29 -2.63
N LEU A 119 -6.74 -3.00 -2.68
CA LEU A 119 -7.77 -2.80 -3.70
C LEU A 119 -8.39 -1.41 -3.59
N GLY A 120 -8.80 -1.00 -2.38
CA GLY A 120 -9.39 0.32 -2.14
C GLY A 120 -8.43 1.44 -2.52
N PHE A 121 -7.15 1.34 -2.13
CA PHE A 121 -6.16 2.35 -2.47
C PHE A 121 -5.84 2.38 -3.97
N THR A 122 -5.81 1.22 -4.64
CA THR A 122 -5.70 1.16 -6.11
C THR A 122 -6.84 1.90 -6.79
N LEU A 123 -8.08 1.75 -6.30
CA LEU A 123 -9.24 2.47 -6.84
C LEU A 123 -9.14 3.98 -6.62
N VAL A 124 -8.64 4.42 -5.45
CA VAL A 124 -8.42 5.85 -5.18
C VAL A 124 -7.37 6.42 -6.11
N LEU A 125 -6.23 5.74 -6.28
CA LEU A 125 -5.17 6.14 -7.21
C LEU A 125 -5.67 6.21 -8.66
N ALA A 126 -6.37 5.17 -9.13
CA ALA A 126 -6.94 5.15 -10.48
C ALA A 126 -7.97 6.28 -10.68
N GLY A 127 -8.85 6.49 -9.70
CA GLY A 127 -9.83 7.58 -9.73
C GLY A 127 -9.17 8.96 -9.75
N TYR A 128 -8.12 9.16 -8.96
CA TYR A 128 -7.32 10.38 -8.98
C TYR A 128 -6.69 10.62 -10.35
N LEU A 129 -6.00 9.61 -10.90
CA LEU A 129 -5.36 9.69 -12.21
C LEU A 129 -6.35 10.01 -13.34
N LEU A 130 -7.54 9.41 -13.31
CA LEU A 130 -8.62 9.69 -14.27
C LEU A 130 -9.22 11.10 -14.11
N SER A 131 -9.11 11.70 -12.92
CA SER A 131 -9.61 13.05 -12.66
C SER A 131 -8.66 14.16 -13.17
N LEU A 132 -7.40 13.82 -13.43
CA LEU A 132 -6.43 14.76 -13.99
C LEU A 132 -6.83 15.13 -15.41
N LYS A 133 -7.06 16.43 -15.63
CA LYS A 133 -7.24 16.99 -16.98
C LYS A 133 -5.85 17.28 -17.54
N PHE A 134 -5.43 16.52 -18.54
CA PHE A 134 -4.25 16.83 -19.35
C PHE A 134 -4.61 17.78 -20.48
#